data_AF-A0A662V1E7-F1
#
_entry.id   AF-A0A662V1E7-F1
#
_cell.length_a   1.000
_cell.length_b   1.000
_cell.length_c   1.000
_cell.angle_alpha   90.00
_cell.angle_beta   90.00
_cell.angle_gamma   90.00
#
_symmetry.space_group_name_H-M   'P 1'
#
loop_
_entity.id
_entity.type
_entity.pdbx_description
1 polymer ?
#
loop_
_entity_poly.entity_id
_entity_poly.type
_entity_poly.pdbx_seq_one_letter_code
_entity_poly.pdbx_strand_id
1 'polypeptide(L)'
;PIIGIPQWLTLPTIIGVSILALLIVEMHRRVHRYIITNRRIIFEYNGLFKKNRRDVVYSRLSDVILEKSFLGKIFNYGNIIPISQSSMGMGEDLAAASAGIGVSKGVVAGAAVTGGRTVNVPRSRSQYMLYAVPNPEKIYEVITQSLKESEEAPYLKRIVEKLDKE
;
A
#
# COMPACT_ATOMS: atom_id res chain seq x y z
N PRO A 1 18.49 -23.65 28.11
CA PRO A 1 17.68 -23.22 29.27
C PRO A 1 17.57 -21.70 29.33
N ILE A 2 16.36 -21.16 29.14
CA ILE A 2 16.07 -19.77 29.48
C ILE A 2 16.29 -19.66 31.00
N ILE A 3 17.29 -18.87 31.39
CA ILE A 3 17.94 -18.90 32.70
C ILE A 3 16.89 -18.64 33.80
N GLY A 4 16.63 -19.64 34.66
CA GLY A 4 15.85 -19.48 35.90
C GLY A 4 14.41 -20.03 35.93
N ILE A 5 13.85 -20.56 34.82
CA ILE A 5 12.47 -21.08 34.80
C ILE A 5 12.46 -22.61 34.97
N PRO A 6 11.71 -23.18 35.93
CA PRO A 6 11.62 -24.63 36.11
C PRO A 6 11.05 -25.32 34.86
N GLN A 7 11.66 -26.44 34.43
CA GLN A 7 11.39 -27.08 33.13
C GLN A 7 9.92 -27.52 32.92
N TRP A 8 9.15 -27.76 33.99
CA TRP A 8 7.73 -28.08 33.87
C TRP A 8 6.85 -26.88 33.48
N LEU A 9 7.36 -25.65 33.65
CA LEU A 9 6.65 -24.39 33.44
C LEU A 9 6.99 -23.80 32.07
N THR A 10 8.06 -24.27 31.42
CA THR A 10 8.50 -23.78 30.10
C THR A 10 7.54 -24.21 28.99
N LEU A 11 6.99 -25.43 29.03
CA LEU A 11 6.01 -25.92 28.07
C LEU A 11 4.70 -25.10 28.06
N PRO A 12 4.00 -24.88 29.19
CA PRO A 12 2.77 -24.09 29.20
C PRO A 12 3.01 -22.62 28.85
N THR A 13 4.17 -22.05 29.21
CA THR A 13 4.49 -20.66 28.86
C THR A 13 4.73 -20.48 27.36
N ILE A 14 5.41 -21.41 26.69
CA ILE A 14 5.58 -21.36 25.22
C ILE A 14 4.23 -21.50 24.51
N ILE A 15 3.37 -22.41 24.98
CA ILE A 15 2.02 -22.60 24.43
C ILE A 15 1.19 -21.32 24.61
N GLY A 16 1.24 -20.71 25.81
CA GLY A 16 0.55 -19.45 26.10
C GLY A 16 1.01 -18.30 25.20
N VAL A 17 2.33 -18.15 25.01
CA VAL A 17 2.90 -17.13 24.11
C VAL A 17 2.50 -17.38 22.66
N SER A 18 2.48 -18.64 22.21
CA SER A 18 2.07 -19.01 20.85
C SER A 18 0.60 -18.65 20.58
N ILE A 19 -0.30 -18.99 21.51
CA ILE A 19 -1.72 -18.63 21.43
C ILE A 19 -1.89 -17.11 21.41
N LEU A 20 -1.16 -16.39 22.27
CA LEU A 20 -1.20 -14.93 22.31
C LEU A 20 -0.73 -14.31 20.98
N ALA A 21 0.35 -14.83 20.41
CA ALA A 21 0.87 -14.38 19.11
C ALA A 21 -0.14 -14.62 17.99
N LEU A 22 -0.77 -15.80 17.93
CA LEU A 22 -1.82 -16.10 16.96
C LEU A 22 -3.01 -15.15 17.09
N LEU A 23 -3.40 -14.81 18.32
CA LEU A 23 -4.49 -13.87 18.59
C LEU A 23 -4.14 -12.47 18.09
N ILE A 24 -2.93 -11.98 18.38
CA ILE A 24 -2.44 -10.67 17.90
C ILE A 24 -2.41 -10.62 16.36
N VAL A 25 -1.93 -11.69 15.71
CA VAL A 25 -1.88 -11.78 14.25
C VAL A 25 -3.27 -11.75 13.63
N GLU A 26 -4.22 -12.52 14.18
CA GLU A 26 -5.59 -12.54 13.67
C GLU A 26 -6.31 -11.20 13.88
N MET A 27 -6.08 -10.55 15.02
CA MET A 27 -6.56 -9.18 15.24
C MET A 27 -5.98 -8.23 14.20
N HIS A 28 -4.67 -8.25 13.98
CA HIS A 28 -4.02 -7.38 13.00
C HIS A 28 -4.60 -7.57 11.59
N ARG A 29 -4.90 -8.81 11.19
CA ARG A 29 -5.47 -9.12 9.88
C ARG A 29 -6.87 -8.52 9.67
N ARG A 30 -7.68 -8.37 10.72
CA ARG A 30 -9.08 -7.88 10.64
C ARG A 30 -9.22 -6.35 10.64
N VAL A 31 -8.14 -5.64 10.92
CA VAL A 31 -8.17 -4.17 11.11
C VAL A 31 -8.38 -3.40 9.81
N HIS A 32 -7.93 -3.94 8.67
CA HIS A 32 -7.94 -3.25 7.38
C HIS A 32 -9.21 -3.57 6.60
N ARG A 33 -10.03 -2.55 6.33
CA ARG A 33 -11.24 -2.68 5.50
C ARG A 33 -11.24 -1.64 4.40
N TYR A 34 -11.67 -2.05 3.21
CA TYR A 34 -11.67 -1.21 2.02
C TYR A 34 -13.05 -1.29 1.38
N ILE A 35 -13.61 -0.12 1.06
CA ILE A 35 -14.91 -0.02 0.40
C ILE A 35 -14.70 0.72 -0.92
N ILE A 36 -14.93 0.02 -2.02
CA ILE A 36 -14.85 0.58 -3.37
C ILE A 36 -16.26 0.95 -3.79
N THR A 37 -16.47 2.21 -4.19
CA THR A 37 -17.74 2.72 -4.72
C THR A 37 -17.48 3.36 -6.09
N ASN A 38 -18.54 3.66 -6.85
CA ASN A 38 -18.45 4.25 -8.19
C ASN A 38 -17.89 5.69 -8.24
N ARG A 39 -17.80 6.40 -7.10
CA ARG A 39 -17.30 7.79 -7.04
C ARG A 39 -16.05 7.98 -6.18
N ARG A 40 -15.79 7.04 -5.25
CA ARG A 40 -14.71 7.15 -4.26
C ARG A 40 -14.26 5.79 -3.78
N ILE A 41 -13.01 5.74 -3.32
CA ILE A 41 -12.44 4.64 -2.55
C ILE A 41 -12.38 5.09 -1.10
N ILE A 42 -12.92 4.28 -0.19
CA ILE A 42 -12.90 4.53 1.25
C ILE A 42 -11.95 3.53 1.91
N PHE A 43 -10.96 4.09 2.59
CA PHE A 43 -10.00 3.34 3.40
C PHE A 43 -10.40 3.41 4.86
N GLU A 44 -10.74 2.26 5.45
CA GLU A 44 -11.04 2.14 6.87
C GLU A 44 -9.96 1.33 7.58
N TYR A 45 -9.37 1.94 8.59
CA TYR A 45 -8.48 1.28 9.54
C TYR A 45 -9.15 1.28 10.90
N ASN A 46 -9.59 0.11 11.36
CA ASN A 46 -10.22 -0.08 12.65
C ASN A 46 -9.25 -0.76 13.62
N GLY A 47 -8.18 -0.06 14.00
CA GLY A 47 -7.24 -0.55 15.00
C GLY A 47 -7.85 -0.51 16.40
N LEU A 48 -7.26 -1.27 17.33
CA LEU A 48 -7.67 -1.30 18.73
C LEU A 48 -7.63 0.08 19.40
N PHE A 49 -6.62 0.89 19.07
CA PHE A 49 -6.37 2.19 19.68
C PHE A 49 -6.63 3.38 18.75
N LYS A 50 -6.69 3.14 17.44
CA LYS A 50 -6.80 4.20 16.44
C LYS A 50 -7.76 3.77 15.35
N LYS A 51 -8.82 4.58 15.15
CA LYS A 51 -9.70 4.50 14.00
C LYS A 51 -9.29 5.59 13.02
N ASN A 52 -9.02 5.22 11.77
CA ASN A 52 -8.73 6.16 10.70
C ASN A 52 -9.62 5.83 9.51
N ARG A 53 -10.37 6.82 9.02
CA ARG A 53 -11.23 6.69 7.85
C ARG A 53 -10.85 7.77 6.86
N ARG A 54 -10.50 7.38 5.65
CA ARG A 54 -10.11 8.31 4.59
C ARG A 54 -10.89 8.02 3.32
N ASP A 55 -11.58 9.04 2.84
CA ASP A 55 -12.35 8.98 1.60
C ASP A 55 -11.54 9.65 0.49
N VAL A 56 -11.32 8.95 -0.62
CA VAL A 56 -10.58 9.46 -1.79
C VAL A 56 -11.48 9.41 -3.00
N VAL A 57 -11.80 10.59 -3.54
CA VAL A 57 -12.65 10.72 -4.74
C VAL A 57 -11.81 10.39 -5.99
N TYR A 58 -12.41 9.74 -6.97
CA TYR A 58 -11.72 9.37 -8.22
C TYR A 58 -11.13 10.56 -8.96
N SER A 59 -11.82 11.70 -8.99
CA SER A 59 -11.31 12.92 -9.63
C SER A 59 -10.01 13.48 -9.04
N ARG A 60 -9.60 13.03 -7.83
CA ARG A 60 -8.32 13.43 -7.21
C ARG A 60 -7.22 12.39 -7.39
N LEU A 61 -7.55 11.22 -7.91
CA LEU A 61 -6.56 10.20 -8.26
C LEU A 61 -5.92 10.60 -9.59
N SER A 62 -4.60 10.53 -9.64
CA SER A 62 -3.84 10.72 -10.87
C SER A 62 -3.61 9.41 -11.59
N ASP A 63 -3.35 8.34 -10.83
CA ASP A 63 -3.02 7.04 -11.39
C ASP A 63 -3.31 5.91 -10.39
N VAL A 64 -3.32 4.67 -10.86
CA VAL A 64 -3.48 3.47 -10.03
C VAL A 64 -2.43 2.45 -10.44
N ILE A 65 -1.75 1.86 -9.47
CA ILE A 65 -0.72 0.85 -9.72
C ILE A 65 -1.19 -0.50 -9.18
N LEU A 66 -1.03 -1.54 -10.00
CA LEU A 66 -1.23 -2.94 -9.63
C LEU A 66 0.11 -3.61 -9.35
N GLU A 67 0.33 -3.99 -8.09
CA GLU A 67 1.51 -4.77 -7.69
C GLU A 67 1.15 -6.23 -7.44
N LYS A 68 1.84 -7.14 -8.14
CA LYS A 68 1.73 -8.58 -7.95
C LYS A 68 3.06 -9.20 -7.60
N SER A 69 3.17 -9.71 -6.38
CA SER A 69 4.30 -10.56 -5.99
C SER A 69 4.25 -11.90 -6.74
N PHE A 70 5.37 -12.61 -6.80
CA PHE A 70 5.45 -13.94 -7.45
C PHE A 70 4.38 -14.90 -6.91
N LEU A 71 4.24 -14.99 -5.59
CA LEU A 71 3.17 -15.76 -4.94
C LEU A 71 1.77 -15.23 -5.28
N GLY A 72 1.62 -13.91 -5.40
CA GLY A 72 0.36 -13.28 -5.81
C GLY A 72 -0.07 -13.64 -7.24
N LYS A 73 0.88 -13.92 -8.15
CA LYS A 73 0.57 -14.44 -9.49
C LYS A 73 0.01 -15.87 -9.42
N ILE A 74 0.57 -16.71 -8.55
CA ILE A 74 0.16 -18.12 -8.41
C ILE A 74 -1.22 -18.22 -7.73
N PHE A 75 -1.41 -17.49 -6.63
CA PHE A 75 -2.65 -17.52 -5.83
C PHE A 75 -3.67 -16.44 -6.23
N ASN A 76 -3.41 -15.73 -7.34
CA ASN A 76 -4.26 -14.69 -7.91
C ASN A 76 -4.71 -13.60 -6.91
N TYR A 77 -3.75 -13.09 -6.14
CA TYR A 77 -3.92 -11.93 -5.28
C TYR A 77 -2.89 -10.85 -5.61
N GLY A 78 -3.22 -9.60 -5.30
CA GLY A 78 -2.31 -8.48 -5.53
C GLY A 78 -2.66 -7.28 -4.69
N ASN A 79 -1.79 -6.28 -4.73
CA ASN A 79 -1.99 -5.02 -4.05
C ASN A 79 -2.33 -3.95 -5.08
N ILE A 80 -3.29 -3.09 -4.77
CA ILE A 80 -3.64 -1.95 -5.63
C ILE A 80 -3.34 -0.67 -4.86
N ILE A 81 -2.49 0.16 -5.44
CA ILE A 81 -2.00 1.41 -4.84
C ILE A 81 -2.55 2.57 -5.69
N PRO A 82 -3.59 3.27 -5.20
CA PRO A 82 -4.03 4.50 -5.86
C PRO A 82 -3.06 5.63 -5.53
N ILE A 83 -2.66 6.36 -6.57
CA ILE A 83 -1.82 7.54 -6.48
C ILE A 83 -2.72 8.75 -6.63
N SER A 84 -2.63 9.68 -5.68
CA SER A 84 -3.30 10.98 -5.78
C SER A 84 -2.31 12.10 -6.05
N GLN A 85 -2.78 13.18 -6.67
CA GLN A 85 -1.96 14.37 -6.99
C GLN A 85 -1.29 15.01 -5.76
N SER A 86 -1.80 14.77 -4.54
CA SER A 86 -1.23 15.31 -3.29
C SER A 86 -0.14 14.41 -2.66
N SER A 87 0.67 13.72 -3.47
CA SER A 87 1.75 12.81 -3.01
C SER A 87 1.28 11.59 -2.19
N MET A 88 -0.02 11.28 -2.18
CA MET A 88 -0.45 10.03 -1.55
C MET A 88 -0.10 8.84 -2.43
N GLY A 89 0.61 7.87 -1.84
CA GLY A 89 1.03 6.65 -2.53
C GLY A 89 2.46 6.70 -3.09
N MET A 90 3.18 7.81 -2.91
CA MET A 90 4.61 7.92 -3.23
C MET A 90 5.47 7.95 -1.96
N GLY A 91 6.60 7.25 -1.98
CA GLY A 91 7.68 7.37 -1.02
C GLY A 91 8.94 7.88 -1.72
N GLU A 92 9.74 8.66 -0.99
CA GLU A 92 11.03 9.16 -1.46
C GLU A 92 12.13 8.19 -1.03
N ASP A 93 12.78 7.53 -2.00
CA ASP A 93 13.98 6.73 -1.74
C ASP A 93 15.21 7.53 -2.18
N LEU A 94 16.21 7.66 -1.29
CA LEU A 94 17.48 8.31 -1.61
C LEU A 94 18.42 7.26 -2.24
N ALA A 95 18.63 7.35 -3.54
CA ALA A 95 19.68 6.60 -4.22
C ALA A 95 20.99 7.39 -4.16
N ALA A 96 21.93 6.95 -3.31
CA ALA A 96 23.25 7.55 -3.20
C ALA A 96 24.29 6.67 -3.91
N ALA A 97 25.00 7.23 -4.88
CA ALA A 97 26.17 6.61 -5.48
C ALA A 97 27.43 7.31 -4.92
N SER A 98 28.32 6.52 -4.33
CA SER A 98 29.62 6.98 -3.84
C SER A 98 30.73 6.40 -4.72
N ALA A 99 31.57 7.25 -5.31
CA ALA A 99 32.79 6.83 -6.00
C ALA A 99 33.99 7.00 -5.02
N GLY A 100 34.61 5.88 -4.63
CA GLY A 100 35.75 5.82 -3.71
C GLY A 100 36.19 4.37 -3.42
N ILE A 101 37.44 4.17 -3.01
CA ILE A 101 38.04 2.85 -2.71
C ILE A 101 37.48 2.31 -1.37
N GLY A 102 36.43 1.45 -1.43
CA GLY A 102 35.88 0.58 -0.35
C GLY A 102 35.35 1.30 0.92
N VAL A 103 34.24 0.95 1.59
CA VAL A 103 33.36 -0.22 1.63
C VAL A 103 31.97 0.25 2.10
N SER A 104 30.92 -0.48 1.68
CA SER A 104 29.54 -0.40 2.16
C SER A 104 29.39 -0.44 3.69
N LYS A 105 28.44 0.35 4.21
CA LYS A 105 27.94 0.38 5.61
C LYS A 105 28.95 0.77 6.70
N GLY A 106 28.86 2.04 7.12
CA GLY A 106 29.40 2.51 8.40
C GLY A 106 30.63 3.39 8.24
N VAL A 107 30.43 4.67 8.52
CA VAL A 107 31.40 5.75 8.80
C VAL A 107 32.88 5.33 8.83
N VAL A 108 33.63 5.63 7.76
CA VAL A 108 35.11 5.74 7.81
C VAL A 108 35.57 6.90 6.91
N ALA A 109 36.53 7.66 7.44
CA ALA A 109 37.11 8.86 6.85
C ALA A 109 37.91 8.56 5.56
N GLY A 110 37.42 9.09 4.45
CA GLY A 110 38.09 9.18 3.16
C GLY A 110 37.29 10.11 2.26
N ALA A 111 37.95 10.85 1.37
CA ALA A 111 37.29 11.80 0.48
C ALA A 111 36.35 11.07 -0.51
N ALA A 112 35.10 10.88 -0.10
CA ALA A 112 34.05 10.28 -0.90
C ALA A 112 33.14 11.40 -1.45
N VAL A 113 33.10 11.54 -2.77
CA VAL A 113 32.08 12.36 -3.43
C VAL A 113 30.81 11.52 -3.51
N THR A 114 29.81 11.89 -2.71
CA THR A 114 28.51 11.21 -2.68
C THR A 114 27.50 12.01 -3.49
N GLY A 115 27.05 11.45 -4.61
CA GLY A 115 25.94 11.98 -5.39
C GLY A 115 24.64 11.28 -5.01
N GLY A 116 23.69 11.99 -4.41
CA GLY A 116 22.37 11.47 -4.07
C GLY A 116 21.30 11.95 -5.04
N ARG A 117 20.48 11.04 -5.57
CA ARG A 117 19.24 11.36 -6.29
C ARG A 117 18.05 10.80 -5.51
N THR A 118 17.06 11.63 -5.24
CA THR A 118 15.77 11.19 -4.72
C THR A 118 14.98 10.55 -5.86
N VAL A 119 14.58 9.29 -5.68
CA VAL A 119 13.73 8.55 -6.62
C VAL A 119 12.37 8.38 -5.95
N ASN A 120 11.32 8.85 -6.62
CA ASN A 120 9.95 8.61 -6.17
C ASN A 120 9.56 7.19 -6.52
N VAL A 121 9.39 6.34 -5.51
CA VAL A 121 8.91 4.98 -5.65
C VAL A 121 7.47 4.95 -5.16
N PRO A 122 6.53 4.29 -5.86
CA PRO A 122 5.19 4.12 -5.35
C PRO A 122 5.21 3.27 -4.08
N ARG A 123 5.13 3.93 -2.92
CA ARG A 123 5.13 3.31 -1.59
C ARG A 123 3.98 3.93 -0.81
N SER A 124 2.88 3.19 -0.72
CA SER A 124 1.74 3.58 0.10
C SER A 124 1.82 2.92 1.49
N ARG A 125 1.34 3.61 2.52
CA ARG A 125 1.14 2.97 3.84
C ARG A 125 0.06 1.90 3.69
N SER A 126 0.15 0.81 4.46
CA SER A 126 -0.83 -0.30 4.43
C SER A 126 -2.29 0.15 4.59
N GLN A 127 -2.50 1.28 5.27
CA GLN A 127 -3.81 1.89 5.49
C GLN A 127 -4.40 2.56 4.24
N TYR A 128 -3.59 2.88 3.23
CA TYR A 128 -3.98 3.61 2.01
C TYR A 128 -3.69 2.81 0.72
N MET A 129 -3.48 1.50 0.84
CA MET A 129 -3.39 0.56 -0.27
C MET A 129 -4.46 -0.50 -0.10
N LEU A 130 -5.06 -0.94 -1.21
CA LEU A 130 -5.93 -2.12 -1.22
C LEU A 130 -5.02 -3.35 -1.14
N TYR A 131 -4.91 -3.93 0.05
CA TYR A 131 -3.97 -5.03 0.33
C TYR A 131 -4.56 -6.40 0.02
N ALA A 132 -3.77 -7.28 -0.62
CA ALA A 132 -4.10 -8.67 -0.91
C ALA A 132 -5.51 -8.88 -1.51
N VAL A 133 -5.85 -8.03 -2.49
CA VAL A 133 -7.12 -8.10 -3.22
C VAL A 133 -7.16 -9.38 -4.05
N PRO A 134 -8.22 -10.20 -3.93
CA PRO A 134 -8.43 -11.36 -4.79
C PRO A 134 -8.85 -10.91 -6.20
N ASN A 135 -8.36 -11.58 -7.24
CA ASN A 135 -8.59 -11.19 -8.65
C ASN A 135 -8.29 -9.69 -8.90
N PRO A 136 -7.07 -9.22 -8.61
CA PRO A 136 -6.79 -7.79 -8.57
C PRO A 136 -6.83 -7.12 -9.95
N GLU A 137 -6.68 -7.86 -11.07
CA GLU A 137 -6.86 -7.33 -12.43
C GLU A 137 -8.27 -6.79 -12.65
N LYS A 138 -9.29 -7.57 -12.28
CA LYS A 138 -10.68 -7.15 -12.45
C LYS A 138 -10.99 -5.91 -11.63
N ILE A 139 -10.48 -5.85 -10.40
CA ILE A 139 -10.68 -4.68 -9.53
C ILE A 139 -9.93 -3.47 -10.11
N TYR A 140 -8.71 -3.67 -10.60
CA TYR A 140 -7.93 -2.64 -11.26
C TYR A 140 -8.66 -2.06 -12.50
N GLU A 141 -9.25 -2.91 -13.34
CA GLU A 141 -10.05 -2.49 -14.50
C GLU A 141 -11.27 -1.68 -14.08
N VAL A 142 -12.03 -2.13 -13.07
CA VAL A 142 -13.20 -1.41 -12.55
C VAL A 142 -12.82 -0.04 -11.99
N ILE A 143 -11.73 0.05 -11.25
CA ILE A 143 -11.23 1.32 -10.70
C ILE A 143 -10.79 2.24 -11.85
N THR A 144 -10.05 1.72 -12.82
CA THR A 144 -9.57 2.50 -13.98
C THR A 144 -10.73 3.01 -14.82
N GLN A 145 -11.77 2.20 -15.01
CA GLN A 145 -12.98 2.60 -15.71
C GLN A 145 -13.71 3.71 -14.94
N SER A 146 -13.86 3.56 -13.62
CA SER A 146 -14.49 4.58 -12.76
C SER A 146 -13.69 5.89 -12.73
N LEU A 147 -12.36 5.80 -12.85
CA LEU A 147 -11.48 6.97 -12.96
C LEU A 147 -11.75 7.73 -14.26
N LYS A 148 -11.73 7.04 -15.40
CA LYS A 148 -12.02 7.63 -16.72
C LYS A 148 -13.40 8.26 -16.79
N GLU A 149 -14.42 7.60 -16.23
CA GLU A 149 -15.77 8.14 -16.18
C GLU A 149 -15.89 9.39 -15.31
N SER A 150 -14.98 9.58 -14.36
CA SER A 150 -14.94 10.77 -13.50
C SER A 150 -14.20 11.96 -14.11
N GLU A 151 -13.48 11.76 -15.22
CA GLU A 151 -12.81 12.84 -15.95
C GLU A 151 -13.83 13.73 -16.69
N GLU A 152 -13.50 15.01 -16.86
CA GLU A 152 -14.43 15.99 -17.45
C GLU A 152 -14.63 15.79 -18.97
N ALA A 153 -13.62 15.27 -19.67
CA ALA A 153 -13.63 15.06 -21.11
C ALA A 153 -14.84 14.23 -21.63
N PRO A 154 -15.16 13.05 -21.06
CA PRO A 154 -16.34 12.30 -21.47
C PRO A 154 -17.67 13.00 -21.19
N TYR A 155 -17.77 13.82 -20.13
CA TYR A 155 -18.97 14.63 -19.88
C TYR A 155 -19.15 15.71 -20.93
N LEU A 156 -18.09 16.43 -21.28
CA LEU A 156 -18.11 17.44 -22.34
C LEU A 156 -18.49 16.84 -23.69
N LYS A 157 -17.93 15.67 -24.03
CA LYS A 157 -18.28 14.95 -25.26
C LYS A 157 -19.78 14.63 -25.33
N ARG A 158 -20.38 14.16 -24.22
CA ARG A 158 -21.82 13.89 -24.15
C ARG A 158 -22.68 15.14 -24.28
N ILE A 159 -22.19 16.29 -23.80
CA ILE A 159 -22.90 17.57 -23.94
C ILE A 159 -22.88 18.00 -25.41
N VAL A 160 -21.72 17.96 -26.07
CA VAL A 160 -21.59 18.29 -27.50
C VAL A 160 -22.43 17.36 -28.37
N GLU A 161 -22.37 16.03 -28.15
CA GLU A 161 -23.20 15.06 -28.90
C GLU A 161 -24.71 15.27 -28.73
N LYS A 162 -25.15 15.86 -27.61
CA LYS A 162 -26.56 16.20 -27.40
C LYS A 162 -26.94 17.50 -28.09
N LEU A 163 -26.04 18.49 -28.07
CA LEU A 163 -26.22 19.76 -28.78
C LEU A 163 -26.22 19.57 -30.30
N ASP A 164 -25.41 18.66 -30.83
CA ASP A 164 -25.37 18.36 -32.29
C ASP A 164 -26.59 17.57 -32.79
N LYS A 165 -27.41 17.02 -31.88
CA LYS A 165 -28.63 16.25 -32.19
C LYS A 165 -29.91 17.09 -32.12
N GLU A 166 -29.82 18.30 -31.58
CA GLU A 166 -30.89 19.31 -31.60
C GLU A 166 -30.76 20.20 -32.85
#